data_AF-A0A3B8LI94-F1
#
_entry.id   AF-A0A3B8LI94-F1
#
_cell.length_a   1.000
_cell.length_b   1.000
_cell.length_c   1.000
_cell.angle_alpha   90.00
_cell.angle_beta   90.00
_cell.angle_gamma   90.00
#
_symmetry.space_group_name_H-M   'P 1'
#
loop_
_entity.id
_entity.type
_entity.pdbx_description
1 polymer ?
#
loop_
_entity_poly.entity_id
_entity_poly.type
_entity_poly.pdbx_seq_one_letter_code
_entity_poly.pdbx_strand_id
1 'polypeptide(L)'
;MSYSFRFFGHFEILEDNAPASSKLRGKTLAMVAYLACNARPQPRQVLAELFCSETDDRAASLRWHLSRIRKDLGKEFLHADGPRLSIQYPREHTDIHQFEHTLSTDLEQRTTAQLQTALELYQGEFLKGFNLKQAPHFEIWLSGERSRLALLYEKGTKILIQQLVEQAHHTEAIKWSQRILELDPLREEIHSLLMWLYARNGQRDAAIQQYELCKQLRQEQLDIELTDETEELYQQVLEGDFSPTYTSFLGTTQPKTQAATPTTTLLGRATQQQQLLERWQQTQQGQHHCVLIEAESGNGKTALVREFTTHHSPDLLEERCQPGDQQLPYMVWSRLLRPLLDDLLVQTGTSHSFVLEQVIRLFPQWGMQHVDQPPQPLPHTPEDTYRFFTALSTLLTSKEGRPIVIFLDDLHWADEAS
;
A
#
# COMPACT_ATOMS: atom_id res chain seq x y z
N MET A 1 18.24 -16.36 -28.94
CA MET A 1 17.92 -14.94 -28.70
C MET A 1 17.16 -14.90 -27.41
N SER A 2 17.74 -14.28 -26.39
CA SER A 2 17.05 -14.03 -25.13
C SER A 2 16.49 -12.62 -25.16
N TYR A 3 15.17 -12.48 -25.02
CA TYR A 3 14.54 -11.19 -24.89
C TYR A 3 14.40 -10.80 -23.43
N SER A 4 14.60 -9.52 -23.12
CA SER A 4 14.23 -8.90 -21.84
C SER A 4 13.53 -7.57 -22.09
N PHE A 5 12.88 -7.02 -21.07
CA PHE A 5 12.05 -5.83 -21.20
C PHE A 5 12.31 -4.86 -20.06
N ARG A 6 12.25 -3.56 -20.38
CA ARG A 6 12.17 -2.49 -19.39
C ARG A 6 10.85 -1.76 -19.56
N PHE A 7 10.14 -1.59 -18.45
CA PHE A 7 8.80 -1.05 -18.39
C PHE A 7 8.73 0.30 -17.69
N PHE A 8 9.61 0.60 -16.74
CA PHE A 8 9.61 1.88 -16.02
C PHE A 8 10.27 2.98 -16.85
N GLY A 9 9.52 4.03 -17.14
CA GLY A 9 9.90 5.02 -18.14
C GLY A 9 9.54 4.55 -19.56
N HIS A 10 10.42 4.78 -20.53
CA HIS A 10 10.15 4.40 -21.90
C HIS A 10 10.26 2.88 -22.05
N PHE A 11 9.28 2.26 -22.71
CA PHE A 11 9.29 0.83 -22.96
C PHE A 11 10.43 0.42 -23.89
N GLU A 12 11.31 -0.46 -23.42
CA GLU A 12 12.41 -1.01 -24.21
C GLU A 12 12.27 -2.53 -24.34
N ILE A 13 12.41 -3.01 -25.58
CA ILE A 13 12.61 -4.42 -25.87
C ILE A 13 14.12 -4.61 -26.04
N LEU A 14 14.71 -5.50 -25.26
CA LEU A 14 16.13 -5.82 -25.33
C LEU A 14 16.30 -7.23 -25.92
N GLU A 15 17.25 -7.37 -26.82
CA GLU A 15 17.69 -8.64 -27.40
C GLU A 15 19.16 -8.84 -27.00
N ASP A 16 19.44 -9.91 -26.25
CA ASP A 16 20.77 -10.22 -25.72
C ASP A 16 21.42 -9.00 -24.99
N ASN A 17 20.61 -8.29 -24.19
CA ASN A 17 20.94 -7.07 -23.42
C ASN A 17 21.24 -5.79 -24.23
N ALA A 18 20.99 -5.79 -25.54
CA ALA A 18 21.04 -4.58 -26.36
C ALA A 18 19.63 -4.17 -26.82
N PRO A 19 19.36 -2.87 -27.10
CA PRO A 19 18.09 -2.45 -27.67
C PRO A 19 17.77 -3.22 -28.96
N ALA A 20 16.64 -3.92 -28.98
CA ALA A 20 16.20 -4.67 -30.14
C ALA A 20 15.94 -3.70 -31.31
N SER A 21 16.24 -4.12 -32.54
CA SER A 21 16.04 -3.33 -33.76
C SER A 21 14.57 -3.23 -34.21
N SER A 22 13.64 -3.09 -33.26
CA SER A 22 12.20 -3.15 -33.51
C SER A 22 11.62 -1.87 -34.11
N LYS A 23 10.79 -2.05 -35.15
CA LYS A 23 10.03 -1.00 -35.82
C LYS A 23 8.57 -0.94 -35.35
N LEU A 24 8.21 -1.71 -34.33
CA LEU A 24 6.85 -1.68 -33.77
C LEU A 24 6.56 -0.33 -33.11
N ARG A 25 5.35 0.17 -33.29
CA ARG A 25 4.87 1.45 -32.74
C ARG A 25 3.38 1.34 -32.41
N GLY A 26 2.88 2.29 -31.60
CA GLY A 26 1.47 2.41 -31.25
C GLY A 26 0.91 1.12 -30.62
N LYS A 27 -0.30 0.75 -31.01
CA LYS A 27 -1.01 -0.44 -30.50
C LYS A 27 -0.23 -1.74 -30.61
N THR A 28 0.54 -1.92 -31.69
CA THR A 28 1.33 -3.15 -31.87
C THR A 28 2.43 -3.27 -30.82
N LEU A 29 3.12 -2.17 -30.50
CA LEU A 29 4.15 -2.17 -29.46
C LEU A 29 3.50 -2.29 -28.07
N ALA A 30 2.35 -1.66 -27.86
CA ALA A 30 1.59 -1.75 -26.62
C ALA A 30 1.10 -3.17 -26.33
N MET A 31 0.71 -3.90 -27.37
CA MET A 31 0.32 -5.30 -27.25
C MET A 31 1.50 -6.18 -26.85
N VAL A 32 2.71 -5.89 -27.34
CA VAL A 32 3.94 -6.56 -26.88
C VAL A 32 4.20 -6.24 -25.41
N ALA A 33 4.14 -4.97 -25.01
CA ALA A 33 4.30 -4.56 -23.62
C ALA A 33 3.28 -5.25 -22.68
N TYR A 34 2.00 -5.26 -23.06
CA TYR A 34 0.94 -5.91 -22.31
C TYR A 34 1.19 -7.42 -22.16
N LEU A 35 1.51 -8.12 -23.25
CA LEU A 35 1.79 -9.56 -23.21
C LEU A 35 3.05 -9.89 -22.41
N ALA A 36 4.07 -9.03 -22.50
CA ALA A 36 5.30 -9.20 -21.75
C ALA A 36 5.02 -9.03 -20.25
N CYS A 37 4.36 -7.94 -19.85
CA CYS A 37 4.02 -7.65 -18.45
C CYS A 37 3.17 -8.75 -17.80
N ASN A 38 2.26 -9.39 -18.54
CA ASN A 38 1.30 -10.33 -17.96
C ASN A 38 1.83 -11.77 -17.86
N ALA A 39 2.03 -12.25 -16.63
CA ALA A 39 2.20 -13.64 -16.17
C ALA A 39 1.75 -14.75 -17.13
N ARG A 40 0.45 -14.70 -17.37
CA ARG A 40 -0.36 -15.82 -17.87
C ARG A 40 -0.66 -15.62 -19.36
N PRO A 41 -0.80 -16.72 -20.14
CA PRO A 41 -1.27 -16.64 -21.51
C PRO A 41 -2.64 -15.95 -21.63
N GLN A 42 -2.73 -14.98 -22.52
CA GLN A 42 -3.88 -14.09 -22.68
C GLN A 42 -4.82 -14.58 -23.79
N PRO A 43 -6.14 -14.68 -23.57
CA PRO A 43 -7.08 -15.03 -24.64
C PRO A 43 -7.06 -14.01 -25.77
N ARG A 44 -7.14 -14.48 -27.02
CA ARG A 44 -7.26 -13.59 -28.20
C ARG A 44 -8.46 -12.64 -28.11
N GLN A 45 -9.56 -13.07 -27.50
CA GLN A 45 -10.74 -12.23 -27.29
C GLN A 45 -10.44 -11.04 -26.38
N VAL A 46 -9.68 -11.25 -25.29
CA VAL A 46 -9.26 -10.16 -24.38
C VAL A 46 -8.35 -9.17 -25.10
N LEU A 47 -7.40 -9.66 -25.90
CA LEU A 47 -6.52 -8.79 -26.69
C LEU A 47 -7.28 -7.99 -27.76
N ALA A 48 -8.26 -8.62 -28.41
CA ALA A 48 -9.14 -7.95 -29.37
C ALA A 48 -9.96 -6.85 -28.68
N GLU A 49 -10.48 -7.11 -27.48
CA GLU A 49 -11.26 -6.14 -26.71
C GLU A 49 -10.42 -4.98 -26.18
N LEU A 50 -9.19 -5.25 -25.74
CA LEU A 50 -8.29 -4.22 -25.22
C LEU A 50 -7.78 -3.29 -26.32
N PHE A 51 -7.38 -3.85 -27.46
CA PHE A 51 -6.63 -3.13 -28.48
C PHE A 51 -7.41 -2.79 -29.75
N CYS A 52 -8.51 -3.48 -30.05
CA CYS A 52 -9.21 -3.38 -31.33
C CYS A 52 -10.70 -3.06 -31.18
N SER A 53 -11.16 -2.62 -30.00
CA SER A 53 -12.59 -2.41 -29.71
C SER A 53 -13.26 -1.38 -30.62
N GLU A 54 -12.49 -0.48 -31.23
CA GLU A 54 -12.92 0.56 -32.16
C GLU A 54 -13.21 0.06 -33.59
N THR A 55 -12.82 -1.17 -33.92
CA THR A 55 -13.02 -1.76 -35.25
C THR A 55 -14.20 -2.71 -35.29
N ASP A 56 -14.91 -2.74 -36.42
CA ASP A 56 -16.03 -3.66 -36.65
C ASP A 56 -15.55 -5.13 -36.67
N ASP A 57 -14.45 -5.42 -37.38
CA ASP A 57 -13.80 -6.73 -37.38
C ASP A 57 -12.54 -6.75 -36.49
N ARG A 58 -12.79 -6.84 -35.18
CA ARG A 58 -11.75 -6.91 -34.14
C ARG A 58 -10.79 -8.08 -34.35
N ALA A 59 -11.28 -9.20 -34.87
CA ALA A 59 -10.48 -10.40 -35.07
C ALA A 59 -9.50 -10.23 -36.24
N ALA A 60 -9.90 -9.58 -37.34
CA ALA A 60 -9.00 -9.24 -38.44
C ALA A 60 -7.93 -8.24 -38.01
N SER A 61 -8.31 -7.20 -37.28
CA SER A 61 -7.37 -6.20 -36.74
C SER A 61 -6.32 -6.85 -35.83
N LEU A 62 -6.75 -7.72 -34.90
CA LEU A 62 -5.84 -8.49 -34.06
C LEU A 62 -4.89 -9.36 -34.90
N ARG A 63 -5.39 -10.09 -35.91
CA ARG A 63 -4.54 -10.90 -36.80
C ARG A 63 -3.48 -10.05 -37.51
N TRP A 64 -3.82 -8.83 -37.92
CA TRP A 64 -2.88 -7.90 -38.53
C TRP A 64 -1.76 -7.49 -37.56
N HIS A 65 -2.10 -7.09 -36.32
CA HIS A 65 -1.11 -6.74 -35.30
C HIS A 65 -0.18 -7.92 -34.99
N LEU A 66 -0.73 -9.12 -34.80
CA LEU A 66 0.06 -10.33 -34.53
C LEU A 66 0.99 -10.70 -35.71
N SER A 67 0.53 -10.52 -36.95
CA SER A 67 1.37 -10.70 -38.13
C SER A 67 2.54 -9.72 -38.14
N ARG A 68 2.30 -8.46 -37.77
CA ARG A 68 3.34 -7.43 -37.69
C ARG A 68 4.38 -7.75 -36.61
N ILE A 69 3.94 -8.22 -35.43
CA ILE A 69 4.85 -8.66 -34.35
C ILE A 69 5.74 -9.80 -34.84
N ARG A 70 5.16 -10.85 -35.44
CA ARG A 70 5.93 -11.99 -35.96
C ARG A 70 6.91 -11.63 -37.06
N LYS A 71 6.58 -10.63 -37.88
CA LYS A 71 7.44 -10.15 -38.97
C LYS A 71 8.65 -9.39 -38.43
N ASP A 72 8.48 -8.64 -37.34
CA ASP A 72 9.51 -7.74 -36.80
C ASP A 72 10.40 -8.42 -35.76
N LEU A 73 9.80 -9.18 -34.82
CA LEU A 73 10.51 -9.83 -33.70
C LEU A 73 10.72 -11.34 -33.90
N GLY A 74 10.27 -11.89 -35.02
CA GLY A 74 10.37 -13.30 -35.35
C GLY A 74 9.15 -14.12 -34.92
N LYS A 75 8.97 -15.29 -35.56
CA LYS A 75 7.81 -16.16 -35.32
C LYS A 75 7.78 -16.77 -33.92
N GLU A 76 8.96 -17.13 -33.40
CA GLU A 76 9.12 -17.76 -32.09
C GLU A 76 8.84 -16.81 -30.92
N PHE A 77 8.78 -15.50 -31.16
CA PHE A 77 8.50 -14.50 -30.13
C PHE A 77 7.07 -14.61 -29.57
N LEU A 78 6.09 -14.96 -30.41
CA LEU A 78 4.70 -15.12 -29.99
C LEU A 78 4.34 -16.60 -29.92
N HIS A 79 4.19 -17.10 -28.70
CA HIS A 79 3.70 -18.44 -28.47
C HIS A 79 2.17 -18.47 -28.48
N ALA A 80 1.60 -19.45 -29.17
CA ALA A 80 0.16 -19.66 -29.22
C ALA A 80 -0.18 -21.02 -28.63
N ASP A 81 -0.95 -21.00 -27.55
CA ASP A 81 -1.54 -22.19 -26.93
C ASP A 81 -3.06 -22.14 -27.13
N GLY A 82 -3.52 -22.81 -28.19
CA GLY A 82 -4.92 -22.76 -28.64
C GLY A 82 -5.43 -21.32 -28.85
N PRO A 83 -6.44 -20.87 -28.08
CA PRO A 83 -6.99 -19.51 -28.19
C PRO A 83 -6.17 -18.46 -27.41
N ARG A 84 -5.09 -18.84 -26.73
CA ARG A 84 -4.29 -17.95 -25.87
C ARG A 84 -2.95 -17.61 -26.51
N LEU A 85 -2.43 -16.44 -26.17
CA LEU A 85 -1.15 -15.92 -26.66
C LEU A 85 -0.28 -15.51 -25.47
N SER A 86 1.02 -15.77 -25.58
CA SER A 86 2.02 -15.34 -24.61
C SER A 86 3.34 -15.03 -25.31
N ILE A 87 4.22 -14.35 -24.58
CA ILE A 87 5.63 -14.21 -24.94
C ILE A 87 6.41 -15.01 -23.90
N GLN A 88 7.33 -15.87 -24.36
CA GLN A 88 8.21 -16.64 -23.49
C GLN A 88 9.56 -15.94 -23.36
N TYR A 89 9.92 -15.59 -22.13
CA TYR A 89 11.17 -14.91 -21.80
C TYR A 89 11.42 -15.04 -20.27
N PRO A 90 12.66 -14.86 -19.78
CA PRO A 90 12.96 -14.88 -18.35
C PRO A 90 12.37 -13.64 -17.66
N ARG A 91 11.17 -13.80 -17.08
CA ARG A 91 10.39 -12.71 -16.47
C ARG A 91 11.07 -12.10 -15.25
N GLU A 92 11.82 -12.93 -14.53
CA GLU A 92 12.64 -12.57 -13.39
C GLU A 92 13.70 -11.50 -13.69
N HIS A 93 14.00 -11.27 -14.98
CA HIS A 93 14.95 -10.25 -15.42
C HIS A 93 14.28 -8.93 -15.82
N THR A 94 12.97 -8.78 -15.68
CA THR A 94 12.30 -7.50 -15.93
C THR A 94 12.35 -6.59 -14.72
N ASP A 95 12.47 -5.30 -14.99
CA ASP A 95 12.44 -4.25 -13.98
C ASP A 95 11.13 -4.29 -13.18
N ILE A 96 9.98 -4.48 -13.84
CA ILE A 96 8.69 -4.60 -13.15
C ILE A 96 8.63 -5.82 -12.23
N HIS A 97 9.05 -7.01 -12.68
CA HIS A 97 8.99 -8.21 -11.84
C HIS A 97 9.91 -8.09 -10.63
N GLN A 98 11.14 -7.59 -10.81
CA GLN A 98 12.10 -7.40 -9.72
C GLN A 98 11.62 -6.36 -8.71
N PHE A 99 11.04 -5.27 -9.20
CA PHE A 99 10.40 -4.24 -8.40
C PHE A 99 9.25 -4.81 -7.56
N GLU A 100 8.30 -5.48 -8.20
CA GLU A 100 7.14 -6.05 -7.51
C GLU A 100 7.54 -7.14 -6.53
N HIS A 101 8.40 -8.07 -6.93
CA HIS A 101 8.84 -9.17 -6.08
C HIS A 101 9.47 -8.68 -4.77
N THR A 102 10.20 -7.57 -4.83
CA THR A 102 10.83 -6.97 -3.66
C THR A 102 9.82 -6.21 -2.80
N LEU A 103 8.88 -5.50 -3.43
CA LEU A 103 8.01 -4.53 -2.75
C LEU A 103 6.60 -5.05 -2.41
N SER A 104 6.17 -6.19 -2.93
CA SER A 104 4.79 -6.69 -2.74
C SER A 104 4.54 -7.34 -1.37
N THR A 105 5.57 -7.94 -0.76
CA THR A 105 5.45 -8.70 0.50
C THR A 105 6.64 -8.42 1.41
N ASP A 106 6.40 -8.50 2.73
CA ASP A 106 7.42 -8.41 3.79
C ASP A 106 8.34 -7.17 3.67
N LEU A 107 7.78 -6.04 3.24
CA LEU A 107 8.50 -4.78 3.04
C LEU A 107 9.36 -4.38 4.25
N GLU A 108 8.81 -4.53 5.46
CA GLU A 108 9.49 -4.20 6.72
C GLU A 108 10.71 -5.10 7.00
N GLN A 109 10.72 -6.32 6.46
CA GLN A 109 11.85 -7.26 6.60
C GLN A 109 12.91 -7.07 5.52
N ARG A 110 12.63 -6.29 4.46
CA ARG A 110 13.60 -6.00 3.41
C ARG A 110 14.72 -5.13 3.96
N THR A 111 15.96 -5.45 3.57
CA THR A 111 17.09 -4.60 3.93
C THR A 111 17.07 -3.30 3.12
N THR A 112 17.71 -2.27 3.66
CA THR A 112 17.87 -0.96 3.00
C THR A 112 18.44 -1.11 1.59
N ALA A 113 19.43 -2.00 1.38
CA ALA A 113 20.03 -2.25 0.08
C ALA A 113 19.06 -2.92 -0.92
N GLN A 114 18.22 -3.86 -0.45
CA GLN A 114 17.20 -4.50 -1.27
C GLN A 114 16.15 -3.49 -1.74
N LEU A 115 15.67 -2.65 -0.80
CA LEU A 115 14.70 -1.60 -1.11
C LEU A 115 15.28 -0.58 -2.09
N GLN A 116 16.50 -0.10 -1.88
CA GLN A 116 17.18 0.82 -2.80
C GLN A 116 17.29 0.23 -4.21
N THR A 117 17.80 -1.00 -4.32
CA THR A 117 17.96 -1.68 -5.62
C THR A 117 16.63 -1.78 -6.37
N ALA A 118 15.55 -2.15 -5.67
CA ALA A 118 14.23 -2.26 -6.29
C ALA A 118 13.67 -0.90 -6.69
N LEU A 119 13.72 0.11 -5.81
CA LEU A 119 13.19 1.45 -6.09
C LEU A 119 13.99 2.18 -7.18
N GLU A 120 15.28 1.89 -7.33
CA GLU A 120 16.09 2.41 -8.43
C GLU A 120 15.64 1.91 -9.80
N LEU A 121 14.94 0.77 -9.89
CA LEU A 121 14.36 0.29 -11.15
C LEU A 121 13.23 1.22 -11.64
N TYR A 122 12.57 1.93 -10.73
CA TYR A 122 11.52 2.89 -11.06
C TYR A 122 12.13 4.20 -11.60
N GLN A 123 12.45 4.20 -12.90
CA GLN A 123 13.03 5.35 -13.61
C GLN A 123 12.00 6.32 -14.19
N GLY A 124 10.72 6.05 -13.93
CA GLY A 124 9.59 6.86 -14.37
C GLY A 124 8.33 6.03 -14.47
N GLU A 125 7.22 6.71 -14.79
CA GLU A 125 5.91 6.09 -14.96
C GLU A 125 5.97 4.85 -15.87
N PHE A 126 5.23 3.80 -15.50
CA PHE A 126 5.12 2.58 -16.29
C PHE A 126 4.62 2.86 -17.71
N LEU A 127 5.36 2.39 -18.72
CA LEU A 127 5.10 2.65 -20.14
C LEU A 127 4.92 4.15 -20.43
N LYS A 128 5.80 5.00 -19.89
CA LYS A 128 5.80 6.44 -20.12
C LYS A 128 5.76 6.74 -21.62
N GLY A 129 4.90 7.69 -22.00
CA GLY A 129 4.71 8.10 -23.40
C GLY A 129 3.71 7.27 -24.20
N PHE A 130 3.18 6.16 -23.65
CA PHE A 130 2.01 5.51 -24.24
C PHE A 130 0.76 6.35 -23.98
N ASN A 131 0.05 6.67 -25.07
CA ASN A 131 -1.28 7.26 -25.09
C ASN A 131 -1.96 6.84 -26.40
N LEU A 132 -2.85 5.87 -26.31
CA LEU A 132 -3.53 5.25 -27.44
C LEU A 132 -5.02 5.59 -27.38
N LYS A 133 -5.38 6.80 -27.86
CA LYS A 133 -6.78 7.25 -27.98
C LYS A 133 -7.70 6.26 -28.69
N GLN A 134 -7.15 5.45 -29.59
CA GLN A 134 -7.89 4.44 -30.35
C GLN A 134 -8.05 3.10 -29.59
N ALA A 135 -7.52 2.94 -28.38
CA ALA A 135 -7.62 1.72 -27.57
C ALA A 135 -8.06 2.07 -26.13
N PRO A 136 -9.30 2.54 -25.92
CA PRO A 136 -9.75 3.08 -24.63
C PRO A 136 -9.69 2.05 -23.49
N HIS A 137 -9.95 0.78 -23.77
CA HIS A 137 -9.87 -0.28 -22.75
C HIS A 137 -8.43 -0.54 -22.30
N PHE A 138 -7.45 -0.42 -23.21
CA PHE A 138 -6.05 -0.45 -22.84
C PHE A 138 -5.65 0.76 -22.00
N GLU A 139 -6.14 1.97 -22.32
CA GLU A 139 -5.85 3.17 -21.51
C GLU A 139 -6.38 3.04 -20.08
N ILE A 140 -7.57 2.47 -19.88
CA ILE A 140 -8.12 2.20 -18.54
C ILE A 140 -7.21 1.22 -17.78
N TRP A 141 -6.82 0.11 -18.42
CA TRP A 141 -5.89 -0.85 -17.81
C TRP A 141 -4.55 -0.20 -17.47
N LEU A 142 -3.97 0.58 -18.39
CA LEU A 142 -2.69 1.26 -18.22
C LEU A 142 -2.74 2.25 -17.06
N SER A 143 -3.82 3.03 -16.94
CA SER A 143 -4.02 3.95 -15.83
C SER A 143 -4.08 3.22 -14.49
N GLY A 144 -4.85 2.13 -14.40
CA GLY A 144 -4.95 1.33 -13.17
C GLY A 144 -3.60 0.75 -12.76
N GLU A 145 -2.82 0.26 -13.73
CA GLU A 145 -1.51 -0.31 -13.49
C GLU A 145 -0.48 0.73 -13.05
N ARG A 146 -0.49 1.92 -13.66
CA ARG A 146 0.34 3.06 -13.24
C ARG A 146 0.04 3.48 -11.81
N SER A 147 -1.24 3.62 -11.45
CA SER A 147 -1.65 3.94 -10.07
C SER A 147 -1.20 2.88 -9.07
N ARG A 148 -1.37 1.60 -9.40
CA ARG A 148 -0.95 0.48 -8.55
C ARG A 148 0.55 0.47 -8.31
N LEU A 149 1.36 0.65 -9.36
CA LEU A 149 2.82 0.66 -9.27
C LEU A 149 3.35 1.91 -8.56
N ALA A 150 2.71 3.08 -8.76
CA ALA A 150 3.04 4.30 -8.03
C ALA A 150 2.80 4.15 -6.52
N LEU A 151 1.67 3.54 -6.12
CA LEU A 151 1.39 3.25 -4.71
C LEU A 151 2.43 2.29 -4.11
N LEU A 152 2.89 1.30 -4.88
CA LEU A 152 3.92 0.37 -4.42
C LEU A 152 5.28 1.06 -4.26
N TYR A 153 5.63 1.94 -5.20
CA TYR A 153 6.83 2.77 -5.14
C TYR A 153 6.82 3.67 -3.91
N GLU A 154 5.70 4.33 -3.65
CA GLU A 154 5.51 5.20 -2.50
C GLU A 154 5.68 4.44 -1.18
N LYS A 155 4.98 3.31 -1.03
CA LYS A 155 5.11 2.45 0.16
C LYS A 155 6.54 2.00 0.40
N GLY A 156 7.21 1.49 -0.64
CA GLY A 156 8.60 1.05 -0.55
C GLY A 156 9.55 2.20 -0.18
N THR A 157 9.35 3.37 -0.79
CA THR A 157 10.16 4.57 -0.52
C THR A 157 9.98 5.06 0.91
N LYS A 158 8.74 5.04 1.43
CA LYS A 158 8.46 5.39 2.83
C LYS A 158 9.22 4.50 3.80
N ILE A 159 9.14 3.18 3.63
CA ILE A 159 9.88 2.22 4.47
C ILE A 159 11.39 2.42 4.35
N LEU A 160 11.89 2.65 3.13
CA LEU A 160 13.31 2.92 2.92
C LEU A 160 13.77 4.20 3.66
N ILE A 161 13.02 5.29 3.53
CA ILE A 161 13.34 6.55 4.21
C ILE A 161 13.33 6.34 5.73
N GLN A 162 12.36 5.60 6.25
CA GLN A 162 12.30 5.26 7.68
C GLN A 162 13.54 4.50 8.14
N GLN A 163 13.93 3.43 7.44
CA GLN A 163 15.13 2.68 7.77
C GLN A 163 16.41 3.54 7.69
N LEU A 164 16.51 4.41 6.68
CA LEU A 164 17.65 5.32 6.53
C LEU A 164 17.73 6.32 7.69
N VAL A 165 16.59 6.85 8.14
CA VAL A 165 16.52 7.75 9.30
C VAL A 165 16.91 7.04 10.58
N GLU A 166 16.38 5.83 10.81
CA GLU A 166 16.74 5.01 11.99
C GLU A 166 18.23 4.66 12.03
N GLN A 167 18.87 4.53 10.87
CA GLN A 167 20.31 4.31 10.72
C GLN A 167 21.15 5.61 10.70
N ALA A 168 20.53 6.78 10.88
CA ALA A 168 21.15 8.11 10.78
C ALA A 168 21.81 8.40 9.42
N HIS A 169 21.38 7.73 8.35
CA HIS A 169 21.81 7.97 6.97
C HIS A 169 21.04 9.13 6.32
N HIS A 170 21.07 10.33 6.94
CA HIS A 170 20.24 11.47 6.56
C HIS A 170 20.45 11.93 5.11
N THR A 171 21.69 11.92 4.60
CA THR A 171 21.99 12.32 3.21
C THR A 171 21.26 11.47 2.18
N GLU A 172 21.18 10.15 2.42
CA GLU A 172 20.44 9.25 1.53
C GLU A 172 18.93 9.41 1.71
N ALA A 173 18.46 9.60 2.95
CA ALA A 173 17.05 9.89 3.21
C ALA A 173 16.58 11.16 2.48
N ILE A 174 17.42 12.22 2.44
CA ILE A 174 17.14 13.45 1.67
C ILE A 174 16.96 13.13 0.19
N LYS A 175 17.87 12.36 -0.42
CA LYS A 175 17.78 12.01 -1.85
C LYS A 175 16.48 11.27 -2.18
N TRP A 176 16.09 10.30 -1.36
CA TRP A 176 14.85 9.54 -1.57
C TRP A 176 13.60 10.39 -1.33
N SER A 177 13.64 11.30 -0.36
CA SER A 177 12.55 12.25 -0.10
C SER A 177 12.40 13.28 -1.22
N GLN A 178 13.49 13.72 -1.85
CA GLN A 178 13.43 14.57 -3.04
C GLN A 178 12.81 13.81 -4.23
N ARG A 179 13.23 12.56 -4.44
CA ARG A 179 12.72 11.74 -5.55
C ARG A 179 11.22 11.46 -5.43
N ILE A 180 10.69 11.30 -4.21
CA ILE A 180 9.26 11.10 -4.01
C ILE A 180 8.44 12.38 -4.25
N LEU A 181 9.03 13.58 -4.05
CA LEU A 181 8.42 14.87 -4.42
C LEU A 181 8.40 15.12 -5.93
N GLU A 182 9.30 14.51 -6.71
CA GLU A 182 9.23 14.59 -8.18
C GLU A 182 7.95 13.94 -8.74
N LEU A 183 7.34 13.00 -8.00
CA LEU A 183 6.09 12.35 -8.37
C LEU A 183 4.87 13.19 -7.99
N ASP A 184 4.90 13.77 -6.80
CA ASP A 184 3.84 14.64 -6.29
C ASP A 184 4.47 15.78 -5.47
N PRO A 185 4.68 16.95 -6.11
CA PRO A 185 5.29 18.13 -5.48
C PRO A 185 4.42 18.79 -4.40
N LEU A 186 3.14 18.40 -4.24
CA LEU A 186 2.21 19.05 -3.32
C LEU A 186 2.15 18.38 -1.93
N ARG A 187 2.92 17.31 -1.72
CA ARG A 187 2.90 16.55 -0.47
C ARG A 187 3.67 17.23 0.64
N GLU A 188 2.95 18.05 1.40
CA GLU A 188 3.47 18.79 2.55
C GLU A 188 4.22 17.90 3.54
N GLU A 189 3.71 16.71 3.87
CA GLU A 189 4.37 15.75 4.76
C GLU A 189 5.80 15.36 4.32
N ILE A 190 6.09 15.38 3.02
CA ILE A 190 7.43 15.13 2.49
C ILE A 190 8.30 16.39 2.58
N HIS A 191 7.71 17.57 2.33
CA HIS A 191 8.40 18.84 2.54
C HIS A 191 8.83 19.00 3.99
N SER A 192 7.94 18.72 4.94
CA SER A 192 8.22 18.78 6.38
C SER A 192 9.28 17.74 6.79
N LEU A 193 9.25 16.54 6.20
CA LEU A 193 10.34 15.57 6.40
C LEU A 193 11.69 16.09 5.88
N LEU A 194 11.72 16.70 4.70
CA LEU A 194 12.95 17.28 4.14
C LEU A 194 13.48 18.43 5.00
N MET A 195 12.60 19.31 5.49
CA MET A 195 12.96 20.37 6.44
C MET A 195 13.62 19.76 7.69
N TRP A 196 13.01 18.73 8.26
CA TRP A 196 13.53 18.02 9.42
C TRP A 196 14.91 17.38 9.13
N LEU A 197 15.03 16.68 8.01
CA LEU A 197 16.28 16.04 7.58
C LEU A 197 17.40 17.06 7.35
N TYR A 198 17.11 18.20 6.72
CA TYR A 198 18.06 19.28 6.51
C TYR A 198 18.52 19.88 7.85
N ALA A 199 17.59 20.13 8.78
CA ALA A 199 17.93 20.61 10.12
C ALA A 199 18.83 19.61 10.87
N ARG A 200 18.49 18.32 10.84
CA ARG A 200 19.29 17.22 11.42
C ARG A 200 20.68 17.07 10.79
N ASN A 201 20.83 17.48 9.54
CA ASN A 201 22.09 17.47 8.81
C ASN A 201 22.87 18.81 8.96
N GLY A 202 22.42 19.73 9.82
CA GLY A 202 23.05 21.03 10.03
C GLY A 202 22.81 22.04 8.90
N GLN A 203 21.94 21.72 7.93
CA GLN A 203 21.66 22.50 6.73
C GLN A 203 20.43 23.40 6.94
N ARG A 204 20.52 24.32 7.92
CA ARG A 204 19.40 25.20 8.30
C ARG A 204 18.83 26.03 7.13
N ASP A 205 19.69 26.62 6.32
CA ASP A 205 19.26 27.44 5.17
C ASP A 205 18.47 26.60 4.16
N ALA A 206 18.85 25.35 3.95
CA ALA A 206 18.13 24.43 3.07
C ALA A 206 16.75 24.05 3.65
N ALA A 207 16.65 23.87 4.98
CA ALA A 207 15.37 23.64 5.65
C ALA A 207 14.40 24.84 5.48
N ILE A 208 14.91 26.06 5.67
CA ILE A 208 14.11 27.29 5.47
C ILE A 208 13.65 27.40 4.02
N GLN A 209 14.56 27.18 3.05
CA GLN A 209 14.19 27.19 1.62
C GLN A 209 13.14 26.14 1.28
N GLN A 210 13.20 24.95 1.89
CA GLN A 210 12.22 23.90 1.66
C GLN A 210 10.81 24.26 2.15
N TYR A 211 10.71 24.97 3.28
CA TYR A 211 9.44 25.52 3.79
C TYR A 211 8.85 26.54 2.81
N GLU A 212 9.65 27.53 2.38
CA GLU A 212 9.17 28.57 1.46
C GLU A 212 8.69 27.97 0.13
N LEU A 213 9.41 26.94 -0.37
CA LEU A 213 8.99 26.19 -1.55
C LEU A 213 7.64 25.50 -1.33
N CYS A 214 7.46 24.81 -0.21
CA CYS A 214 6.20 24.13 0.12
C CYS A 214 5.03 25.11 0.17
N LYS A 215 5.24 26.23 0.88
CA LYS A 215 4.27 27.31 1.03
C LYS A 215 3.86 27.89 -0.32
N GLN A 216 4.84 28.21 -1.16
CA GLN A 216 4.58 28.74 -2.50
C GLN A 216 3.77 27.76 -3.35
N LEU A 217 4.19 26.48 -3.41
CA LEU A 217 3.52 25.48 -4.23
C LEU A 217 2.07 25.25 -3.81
N ARG A 218 1.80 25.18 -2.51
CA ARG A 218 0.43 24.97 -1.99
C ARG A 218 -0.45 26.20 -2.19
N GLN A 219 0.08 27.39 -1.96
CA GLN A 219 -0.67 28.61 -2.19
C GLN A 219 -1.01 28.80 -3.68
N GLU A 220 -0.05 28.55 -4.58
CA GLU A 220 -0.26 28.72 -6.03
C GLU A 220 -1.19 27.66 -6.63
N GLN A 221 -1.13 26.41 -6.18
CA GLN A 221 -1.84 25.31 -6.82
C GLN A 221 -3.13 24.89 -6.12
N LEU A 222 -3.25 25.11 -4.81
CA LEU A 222 -4.39 24.65 -4.02
C LEU A 222 -5.13 25.78 -3.29
N ASP A 223 -4.51 26.95 -3.10
CA ASP A 223 -5.03 28.06 -2.27
C ASP A 223 -5.33 27.62 -0.82
N ILE A 224 -4.50 26.71 -0.29
CA ILE A 224 -4.59 26.16 1.07
C ILE A 224 -3.31 26.51 1.84
N GLU A 225 -3.47 26.87 3.12
CA GLU A 225 -2.36 27.10 4.04
C GLU A 225 -1.64 25.78 4.43
N LEU A 226 -0.46 25.90 5.05
CA LEU A 226 0.27 24.78 5.64
C LEU A 226 -0.41 24.35 6.95
N THR A 227 -0.16 23.11 7.38
CA THR A 227 -0.64 22.64 8.67
C THR A 227 0.16 23.24 9.82
N ASP A 228 -0.47 23.28 11.00
CA ASP A 228 0.15 23.77 12.23
C ASP A 228 1.45 23.00 12.54
N GLU A 229 1.50 21.69 12.27
CA GLU A 229 2.70 20.88 12.51
C GLU A 229 3.90 21.32 11.64
N THR A 230 3.65 21.72 10.40
CA THR A 230 4.70 22.21 9.49
C THR A 230 5.18 23.60 9.91
N GLU A 231 4.27 24.45 10.37
CA GLU A 231 4.59 25.77 10.91
C GLU A 231 5.41 25.67 12.21
N GLU A 232 5.02 24.78 13.13
CA GLU A 232 5.78 24.52 14.36
C GLU A 232 7.20 24.02 14.08
N LEU A 233 7.35 23.10 13.12
CA LEU A 233 8.66 22.62 12.68
C LEU A 233 9.51 23.77 12.12
N TYR A 234 8.93 24.64 11.30
CA TYR A 234 9.62 25.81 10.76
C TYR A 234 10.10 26.76 11.88
N GLN A 235 9.25 27.03 12.89
CA GLN A 235 9.64 27.85 14.03
C GLN A 235 10.82 27.24 14.82
N GLN A 236 10.80 25.93 15.08
CA GLN A 236 11.92 25.23 15.73
C GLN A 236 13.24 25.41 14.94
N VAL A 237 13.18 25.29 13.62
CA VAL A 237 14.34 25.50 12.74
C VAL A 237 14.81 26.96 12.74
N LEU A 238 13.89 27.93 12.84
CA LEU A 238 14.23 29.36 12.98
C LEU A 238 14.87 29.69 14.33
N GLU A 239 14.49 29.01 15.39
CA GLU A 239 15.10 29.15 16.71
C GLU A 239 16.48 28.49 16.82
N GLY A 240 16.89 27.75 15.77
CA GLY A 240 18.19 27.09 15.68
C GLY A 240 18.20 25.70 16.31
N ASP A 241 17.05 25.05 16.44
CA ASP A 241 16.98 23.64 16.80
C ASP A 241 17.40 22.77 15.61
N PHE A 242 18.50 22.03 15.78
CA PHE A 242 19.03 21.06 14.82
C PHE A 242 18.56 19.63 15.12
N SER A 243 17.71 19.46 16.12
CA SER A 243 17.09 18.19 16.49
C SER A 243 15.57 18.35 16.70
N PRO A 244 14.83 18.98 15.77
CA PRO A 244 13.41 19.18 15.93
C PRO A 244 12.67 17.83 16.05
N THR A 245 11.49 17.86 16.65
CA THR A 245 10.66 16.66 16.79
C THR A 245 9.76 16.55 15.57
N TYR A 246 9.79 15.41 14.88
CA TYR A 246 8.92 15.16 13.72
C TYR A 246 8.38 13.74 13.75
N THR A 247 7.06 13.60 13.67
CA THR A 247 6.34 12.33 13.88
C THR A 247 5.38 11.97 12.74
N SER A 248 5.00 12.91 11.87
CA SER A 248 3.89 12.72 10.92
C SER A 248 4.22 11.78 9.75
N PHE A 249 5.41 11.89 9.14
CA PHE A 249 5.74 11.06 7.98
C PHE A 249 6.22 9.65 8.34
N LEU A 250 7.12 9.53 9.33
CA LEU A 250 7.84 8.30 9.61
C LEU A 250 7.05 7.30 10.46
N GLY A 251 5.98 7.73 11.13
CA GLY A 251 5.27 6.90 12.10
C GLY A 251 6.11 6.46 13.32
N THR A 252 7.42 6.79 13.34
CA THR A 252 8.37 6.42 14.39
C THR A 252 9.01 7.64 15.03
N THR A 253 9.00 7.63 16.37
CA THR A 253 9.73 8.53 17.25
C THR A 253 11.20 8.08 17.37
N GLN A 254 12.20 8.92 17.04
CA GLN A 254 13.49 9.12 17.78
C GLN A 254 14.56 9.96 17.02
N PRO A 255 15.61 10.51 17.70
CA PRO A 255 16.14 10.19 19.04
C PRO A 255 15.89 11.26 20.13
N LYS A 256 15.36 10.78 21.27
CA LYS A 256 15.69 11.29 22.60
C LYS A 256 17.14 10.90 22.89
N THR A 257 18.02 11.87 22.97
CA THR A 257 19.34 11.72 23.59
C THR A 257 19.15 11.19 25.00
N GLN A 258 19.97 10.21 25.40
CA GLN A 258 19.96 9.61 26.74
C GLN A 258 20.06 10.68 27.83
N ALA A 259 18.92 11.01 28.45
CA ALA A 259 18.84 11.62 29.76
C ALA A 259 17.49 11.23 30.36
N ALA A 260 17.54 10.26 31.28
CA ALA A 260 16.45 9.71 32.07
C ALA A 260 15.28 9.12 31.25
N THR A 261 14.97 7.87 31.52
CA THR A 261 13.60 7.34 31.43
C THR A 261 12.64 8.41 31.98
N PRO A 262 11.77 9.03 31.17
CA PRO A 262 10.47 9.35 31.69
C PRO A 262 9.72 8.03 31.56
N THR A 263 9.73 7.23 32.61
CA THR A 263 8.45 6.67 33.04
C THR A 263 7.52 7.88 33.14
N THR A 264 6.83 8.21 32.06
CA THR A 264 5.51 8.80 32.19
C THR A 264 4.66 7.68 32.74
N THR A 265 4.86 7.38 34.03
CA THR A 265 3.78 6.90 34.86
C THR A 265 2.65 7.87 34.59
N LEU A 266 1.57 7.37 34.00
CA LEU A 266 0.32 8.12 33.87
C LEU A 266 -0.15 8.45 35.30
N LEU A 267 0.36 9.55 35.86
CA LEU A 267 0.04 10.01 37.20
C LEU A 267 -1.46 10.32 37.23
N GLY A 268 -2.21 9.58 38.07
CA GLY A 268 -3.64 9.77 38.26
C GLY A 268 -4.57 8.82 37.50
N ARG A 269 -4.05 7.80 36.80
CA ARG A 269 -4.88 6.77 36.11
C ARG A 269 -4.81 5.36 36.72
N ALA A 270 -4.27 5.23 37.93
CA ALA A 270 -4.10 3.95 38.61
C ALA A 270 -5.40 3.13 38.73
N THR A 271 -6.53 3.81 38.95
CA THR A 271 -7.85 3.15 39.03
C THR A 271 -8.30 2.58 37.67
N GLN A 272 -8.13 3.33 36.58
CA GLN A 272 -8.50 2.86 35.24
C GLN A 272 -7.57 1.73 34.76
N GLN A 273 -6.27 1.84 35.03
CA GLN A 273 -5.31 0.76 34.76
C GLN A 273 -5.67 -0.51 35.55
N GLN A 274 -6.03 -0.37 36.82
CA GLN A 274 -6.46 -1.50 37.65
C GLN A 274 -7.74 -2.14 37.10
N GLN A 275 -8.72 -1.34 36.65
CA GLN A 275 -9.93 -1.86 36.00
C GLN A 275 -9.61 -2.64 34.72
N LEU A 276 -8.73 -2.12 33.86
CA LEU A 276 -8.29 -2.84 32.66
C LEU A 276 -7.56 -4.14 33.01
N LEU A 277 -6.70 -4.12 34.03
CA LEU A 277 -5.98 -5.29 34.54
C LEU A 277 -6.93 -6.36 35.08
N GLU A 278 -7.94 -5.98 35.86
CA GLU A 278 -8.94 -6.92 36.39
C GLU A 278 -9.71 -7.61 35.25
N ARG A 279 -10.12 -6.87 34.21
CA ARG A 279 -10.77 -7.45 33.02
C ARG A 279 -9.83 -8.34 32.23
N TRP A 280 -8.57 -7.96 32.10
CA TRP A 280 -7.56 -8.77 31.44
C TRP A 280 -7.34 -10.11 32.13
N GLN A 281 -7.20 -10.11 33.46
CA GLN A 281 -7.07 -11.35 34.25
C GLN A 281 -8.29 -12.26 34.11
N GLN A 282 -9.51 -11.68 34.08
CA GLN A 282 -10.73 -12.45 33.83
C GLN A 282 -10.78 -13.01 32.39
N THR A 283 -10.25 -12.25 31.41
CA THR A 283 -10.15 -12.71 30.02
C THR A 283 -9.19 -13.89 29.88
N GLN A 284 -8.06 -13.86 30.59
CA GLN A 284 -7.13 -14.98 30.68
C GLN A 284 -7.76 -16.24 31.31
N GLN A 285 -8.83 -16.09 32.07
CA GLN A 285 -9.62 -17.20 32.66
C GLN A 285 -10.76 -17.66 31.75
N GLY A 286 -10.86 -17.15 30.52
CA GLY A 286 -11.86 -17.56 29.52
C GLY A 286 -13.14 -16.73 29.52
N GLN A 287 -13.19 -15.59 30.22
CA GLN A 287 -14.32 -14.67 30.14
C GLN A 287 -14.17 -13.69 28.97
N HIS A 288 -15.29 -13.20 28.43
CA HIS A 288 -15.29 -12.17 27.38
C HIS A 288 -15.71 -10.83 27.98
N HIS A 289 -14.96 -9.77 27.68
CA HIS A 289 -15.24 -8.43 28.17
C HIS A 289 -15.22 -7.41 27.04
N CYS A 290 -16.16 -6.47 27.10
CA CYS A 290 -16.16 -5.25 26.28
C CYS A 290 -15.96 -4.06 27.23
N VAL A 291 -15.01 -3.19 26.90
CA VAL A 291 -14.67 -2.01 27.71
C VAL A 291 -14.79 -0.77 26.84
N LEU A 292 -15.65 0.16 27.25
CA LEU A 292 -15.80 1.45 26.59
C LEU A 292 -14.98 2.51 27.36
N ILE A 293 -14.11 3.22 26.66
CA ILE A 293 -13.28 4.29 27.23
C ILE A 293 -13.78 5.65 26.72
N GLU A 294 -14.53 6.35 27.57
CA GLU A 294 -15.04 7.69 27.30
C GLU A 294 -14.15 8.76 27.94
N ALA A 295 -13.88 9.82 27.17
CA ALA A 295 -13.16 11.04 27.57
C ALA A 295 -13.27 12.06 26.43
N GLU A 296 -13.01 13.33 26.71
CA GLU A 296 -12.88 14.35 25.68
C GLU A 296 -11.58 14.15 24.88
N SER A 297 -11.53 14.66 23.65
CA SER A 297 -10.33 14.58 22.80
C SER A 297 -9.08 15.07 23.55
N GLY A 298 -7.94 14.42 23.34
CA GLY A 298 -6.67 14.79 23.99
C GLY A 298 -6.48 14.31 25.45
N ASN A 299 -7.46 13.68 26.09
CA ASN A 299 -7.35 13.21 27.49
C ASN A 299 -6.58 11.88 27.69
N GLY A 300 -5.86 11.42 26.67
CA GLY A 300 -4.94 10.28 26.76
C GLY A 300 -5.59 8.90 26.75
N LYS A 301 -6.73 8.70 26.08
CA LYS A 301 -7.37 7.37 25.92
C LYS A 301 -6.43 6.38 25.23
N THR A 302 -5.88 6.78 24.09
CA THR A 302 -4.92 5.99 23.32
C THR A 302 -3.65 5.74 24.12
N ALA A 303 -3.22 6.70 24.96
CA ALA A 303 -2.07 6.55 25.85
C ALA A 303 -2.33 5.49 26.95
N LEU A 304 -3.53 5.48 27.55
CA LEU A 304 -3.93 4.48 28.54
C LEU A 304 -3.94 3.06 27.97
N VAL A 305 -4.50 2.88 26.77
CA VAL A 305 -4.54 1.57 26.11
C VAL A 305 -3.14 1.13 25.68
N ARG A 306 -2.34 2.04 25.10
CA ARG A 306 -0.95 1.75 24.71
C ARG A 306 -0.08 1.35 25.90
N GLU A 307 -0.21 2.01 27.04
CA GLU A 307 0.52 1.64 28.25
C GLU A 307 0.10 0.24 28.72
N PHE A 308 -1.21 -0.05 28.71
CA PHE A 308 -1.73 -1.37 29.05
C PHE A 308 -1.20 -2.47 28.10
N THR A 309 -1.27 -2.26 26.79
CA THR A 309 -0.83 -3.26 25.78
C THR A 309 0.68 -3.43 25.79
N THR A 310 1.45 -2.36 26.01
CA THR A 310 2.92 -2.42 26.15
C THR A 310 3.34 -3.23 27.38
N HIS A 311 2.62 -3.12 28.49
CA HIS A 311 2.95 -3.83 29.72
C HIS A 311 2.56 -5.32 29.72
N HIS A 312 1.52 -5.71 28.98
CA HIS A 312 0.95 -7.06 29.04
C HIS A 312 1.11 -7.87 27.75
N SER A 313 1.53 -7.23 26.65
CA SER A 313 1.79 -7.83 25.34
C SER A 313 0.73 -8.84 24.85
N PRO A 314 -0.55 -8.45 24.78
CA PRO A 314 -1.60 -9.33 24.24
C PRO A 314 -1.43 -9.56 22.73
N ASP A 315 -2.15 -10.55 22.19
CA ASP A 315 -2.39 -10.64 20.74
C ASP A 315 -3.37 -9.51 20.37
N LEU A 316 -2.83 -8.39 19.89
CA LEU A 316 -3.55 -7.12 19.71
C LEU A 316 -3.94 -6.93 18.25
N LEU A 317 -5.23 -6.70 18.04
CA LEU A 317 -5.78 -6.18 16.78
C LEU A 317 -6.24 -4.74 17.04
N GLU A 318 -5.55 -3.78 16.43
CA GLU A 318 -5.82 -2.36 16.60
C GLU A 318 -6.29 -1.74 15.27
N GLU A 319 -7.38 -0.99 15.32
CA GLU A 319 -7.87 -0.19 14.20
C GLU A 319 -8.35 1.18 14.66
N ARG A 320 -8.21 2.17 13.78
CA ARG A 320 -8.70 3.54 14.01
C ARG A 320 -9.78 3.89 13.01
N CYS A 321 -10.95 4.28 13.50
CA CYS A 321 -12.04 4.75 12.66
C CYS A 321 -11.69 6.13 12.08
N GLN A 322 -12.02 6.35 10.81
CA GLN A 322 -11.67 7.56 10.07
C GLN A 322 -12.93 8.31 9.64
N PRO A 323 -12.85 9.65 9.50
CA PRO A 323 -13.94 10.42 8.90
C PRO A 323 -14.31 9.86 7.52
N GLY A 324 -15.57 9.44 7.36
CA GLY A 324 -16.07 8.83 6.13
C GLY A 324 -16.38 7.34 6.24
N ASP A 325 -15.90 6.64 7.26
CA ASP A 325 -16.20 5.21 7.47
C ASP A 325 -17.71 4.94 7.59
N GLN A 326 -18.49 5.89 8.13
CA GLN A 326 -19.95 5.82 8.25
C GLN A 326 -20.70 5.56 6.92
N GLN A 327 -20.05 5.81 5.78
CA GLN A 327 -20.68 5.68 4.46
C GLN A 327 -20.64 4.26 3.91
N LEU A 328 -19.79 3.39 4.46
CA LEU A 328 -19.58 2.04 3.95
C LEU A 328 -19.75 1.02 5.10
N PRO A 329 -20.63 0.02 4.92
CA PRO A 329 -20.90 -1.01 5.92
C PRO A 329 -19.66 -1.86 6.25
N TYR A 330 -19.46 -2.17 7.53
CA TYR A 330 -18.41 -3.05 8.05
C TYR A 330 -16.98 -2.57 7.75
N MET A 331 -16.76 -1.27 7.54
CA MET A 331 -15.45 -0.74 7.13
C MET A 331 -14.36 -1.02 8.15
N VAL A 332 -14.67 -0.83 9.42
CA VAL A 332 -13.73 -1.07 10.53
C VAL A 332 -13.31 -2.54 10.54
N TRP A 333 -14.27 -3.45 10.40
CA TRP A 333 -14.01 -4.89 10.35
C TRP A 333 -13.25 -5.30 9.08
N SER A 334 -13.51 -4.65 7.94
CA SER A 334 -12.79 -4.92 6.69
C SER A 334 -11.30 -4.55 6.79
N ARG A 335 -10.95 -3.49 7.52
CA ARG A 335 -9.56 -3.11 7.74
C ARG A 335 -8.90 -4.04 8.77
N LEU A 336 -9.60 -4.28 9.89
CA LEU A 336 -9.12 -5.15 10.97
C LEU A 336 -8.83 -6.58 10.52
N LEU A 337 -9.69 -7.15 9.66
CA LEU A 337 -9.56 -8.53 9.20
C LEU A 337 -8.61 -8.71 8.01
N ARG A 338 -8.25 -7.63 7.31
CA ARG A 338 -7.43 -7.71 6.10
C ARG A 338 -6.08 -8.41 6.32
N PRO A 339 -5.33 -8.16 7.41
CA PRO A 339 -4.07 -8.84 7.69
C PRO A 339 -4.25 -10.32 8.03
N LEU A 340 -5.44 -10.73 8.46
CA LEU A 340 -5.73 -12.10 8.92
C LEU A 340 -6.22 -13.04 7.81
N LEU A 341 -6.43 -12.53 6.59
CA LEU A 341 -6.99 -13.31 5.48
C LEU A 341 -6.11 -14.49 5.06
N ASP A 342 -4.79 -14.30 5.00
CA ASP A 342 -3.87 -15.35 4.56
C ASP A 342 -3.77 -16.47 5.61
N ASP A 343 -3.70 -16.11 6.89
CA ASP A 343 -3.73 -17.05 8.02
C ASP A 343 -5.05 -17.85 8.06
N LEU A 344 -6.17 -17.19 7.76
CA LEU A 344 -7.49 -17.81 7.73
C LEU A 344 -7.57 -18.90 6.66
N LEU A 345 -7.06 -18.64 5.45
CA LEU A 345 -7.01 -19.64 4.38
C LEU A 345 -6.17 -20.87 4.76
N VAL A 346 -5.04 -20.65 5.43
CA VAL A 346 -4.18 -21.74 5.90
C VAL A 346 -4.90 -22.60 6.95
N GLN A 347 -5.67 -21.96 7.85
CA GLN A 347 -6.38 -22.66 8.92
C GLN A 347 -7.64 -23.40 8.45
N THR A 348 -8.44 -22.80 7.57
CA THR A 348 -9.71 -23.41 7.12
C THR A 348 -9.56 -24.34 5.91
N GLY A 349 -8.44 -24.25 5.19
CA GLY A 349 -8.26 -24.87 3.88
C GLY A 349 -9.19 -24.27 2.81
N THR A 350 -9.28 -24.92 1.64
CA THR A 350 -10.23 -24.55 0.56
C THR A 350 -11.65 -25.07 0.77
N SER A 351 -11.92 -25.74 1.88
CA SER A 351 -13.27 -26.19 2.23
C SER A 351 -14.14 -24.99 2.60
N HIS A 352 -15.31 -24.86 1.97
CA HIS A 352 -16.30 -23.82 2.26
C HIS A 352 -16.80 -23.89 3.70
N SER A 353 -16.08 -23.27 4.63
CA SER A 353 -16.54 -23.07 6.01
C SER A 353 -17.50 -21.89 6.07
N PHE A 354 -18.47 -21.96 6.99
CA PHE A 354 -19.38 -20.84 7.28
C PHE A 354 -18.62 -19.53 7.55
N VAL A 355 -17.47 -19.61 8.22
CA VAL A 355 -16.61 -18.45 8.53
C VAL A 355 -16.01 -17.86 7.26
N LEU A 356 -15.42 -18.70 6.40
CA LEU A 356 -14.82 -18.27 5.14
C LEU A 356 -15.86 -17.61 4.22
N GLU A 357 -17.10 -18.13 4.20
CA GLU A 357 -18.18 -17.54 3.43
C GLU A 357 -18.49 -16.10 3.87
N GLN A 358 -18.59 -15.83 5.17
CA GLN A 358 -18.87 -14.48 5.67
C GLN A 358 -17.70 -13.51 5.41
N VAL A 359 -16.46 -13.98 5.51
CA VAL A 359 -15.28 -13.17 5.20
C VAL A 359 -15.21 -12.85 3.71
N ILE A 360 -15.49 -13.80 2.81
CA ILE A 360 -15.53 -13.55 1.37
C ILE A 360 -16.57 -12.49 1.00
N ARG A 361 -17.69 -12.43 1.72
CA ARG A 361 -18.72 -11.40 1.48
C ARG A 361 -18.21 -9.98 1.78
N LEU A 362 -17.29 -9.82 2.73
CA LEU A 362 -16.60 -8.54 2.98
C LEU A 362 -15.50 -8.25 1.96
N PHE A 363 -14.87 -9.30 1.40
CA PHE A 363 -13.80 -9.16 0.40
C PHE A 363 -14.10 -9.93 -0.91
N PRO A 364 -15.09 -9.50 -1.72
CA PRO A 364 -15.51 -10.26 -2.90
C PRO A 364 -14.38 -10.48 -3.91
N GLN A 365 -13.52 -9.47 -4.09
CA GLN A 365 -12.37 -9.53 -5.00
C GLN A 365 -11.32 -10.56 -4.56
N TRP A 366 -11.16 -10.74 -3.25
CA TRP A 366 -10.27 -11.74 -2.67
C TRP A 366 -10.89 -13.13 -2.82
N GLY A 367 -12.17 -13.30 -2.50
CA GLY A 367 -12.86 -14.58 -2.63
C GLY A 367 -12.92 -15.13 -4.06
N MET A 368 -13.01 -14.27 -5.07
CA MET A 368 -12.95 -14.68 -6.50
C MET A 368 -11.64 -15.42 -6.88
N GLN A 369 -10.59 -15.29 -6.09
CA GLN A 369 -9.30 -15.96 -6.32
C GLN A 369 -9.24 -17.36 -5.70
N HIS A 370 -10.14 -17.65 -4.75
CA HIS A 370 -10.08 -18.83 -3.89
C HIS A 370 -11.35 -19.70 -3.95
N VAL A 371 -12.45 -19.19 -4.52
CA VAL A 371 -13.74 -19.87 -4.62
C VAL A 371 -14.34 -19.70 -6.01
N ASP A 372 -14.82 -20.81 -6.61
CA ASP A 372 -15.42 -20.83 -7.96
C ASP A 372 -16.72 -20.00 -8.08
N GLN A 373 -17.47 -19.88 -6.98
CA GLN A 373 -18.70 -19.09 -6.89
C GLN A 373 -18.71 -18.25 -5.60
N PRO A 374 -18.22 -17.00 -5.62
CA PRO A 374 -18.24 -16.17 -4.43
C PRO A 374 -19.69 -15.90 -3.99
N PRO A 375 -20.00 -15.99 -2.69
CA PRO A 375 -21.30 -15.59 -2.16
C PRO A 375 -21.62 -14.13 -2.53
N GLN A 376 -22.92 -13.84 -2.70
CA GLN A 376 -23.36 -12.47 -2.96
C GLN A 376 -22.94 -11.53 -1.81
N PRO A 377 -22.54 -10.28 -2.12
CA PRO A 377 -22.22 -9.29 -1.09
C PRO A 377 -23.38 -9.10 -0.12
N LEU A 378 -23.06 -8.79 1.14
CA LEU A 378 -24.01 -8.72 2.26
C LEU A 378 -25.17 -7.74 1.96
N PRO A 379 -26.44 -8.19 2.01
CA PRO A 379 -27.58 -7.31 2.22
C PRO A 379 -27.54 -6.74 3.65
N HIS A 380 -28.09 -5.53 3.84
CA HIS A 380 -28.22 -4.91 5.18
C HIS A 380 -29.45 -5.42 5.92
N THR A 381 -29.54 -6.73 6.17
CA THR A 381 -30.57 -7.28 7.06
C THR A 381 -30.00 -7.58 8.45
N PRO A 382 -30.81 -7.45 9.53
CA PRO A 382 -30.38 -7.83 10.87
C PRO A 382 -29.90 -9.29 10.97
N GLU A 383 -30.43 -10.18 10.13
CA GLU A 383 -30.02 -11.59 10.08
C GLU A 383 -28.60 -11.75 9.52
N ASP A 384 -28.24 -10.95 8.51
CA ASP A 384 -26.90 -10.96 7.91
C ASP A 384 -25.84 -10.41 8.87
N THR A 385 -26.16 -9.34 9.61
CA THR A 385 -25.31 -8.81 10.68
C THR A 385 -25.04 -9.87 11.74
N TYR A 386 -26.07 -10.59 12.19
CA TYR A 386 -25.92 -11.69 13.14
C TYR A 386 -25.03 -12.81 12.61
N ARG A 387 -25.19 -13.22 11.34
CA ARG A 387 -24.36 -14.25 10.71
C ARG A 387 -22.90 -13.82 10.62
N PHE A 388 -22.64 -12.57 10.23
CA PHE A 388 -21.30 -12.02 10.19
C PHE A 388 -20.62 -12.04 11.56
N PHE A 389 -21.26 -11.50 12.61
CA PHE A 389 -20.68 -11.49 13.95
C PHE A 389 -20.52 -12.89 14.55
N THR A 390 -21.39 -13.84 14.20
CA THR A 390 -21.23 -15.25 14.57
C THR A 390 -19.97 -15.84 13.93
N ALA A 391 -19.73 -15.57 12.64
CA ALA A 391 -18.52 -15.99 11.95
C ALA A 391 -17.26 -15.33 12.54
N LEU A 392 -17.32 -14.02 12.81
CA LEU A 392 -16.23 -13.27 13.43
C LEU A 392 -15.87 -13.84 14.82
N SER A 393 -16.87 -14.11 15.67
CA SER A 393 -16.65 -14.73 16.98
C SER A 393 -16.00 -16.10 16.86
N THR A 394 -16.40 -16.91 15.87
CA THR A 394 -15.82 -18.23 15.60
C THR A 394 -14.37 -18.11 15.16
N LEU A 395 -14.05 -17.14 14.30
CA LEU A 395 -12.68 -16.86 13.86
C LEU A 395 -11.78 -16.41 15.00
N LEU A 396 -12.26 -15.53 15.87
CA LEU A 396 -11.47 -14.99 16.98
C LEU A 396 -11.26 -16.04 18.09
N THR A 397 -12.18 -16.98 18.25
CA THR A 397 -12.08 -18.05 19.25
C THR A 397 -11.31 -19.28 18.76
N SER A 398 -10.98 -19.40 17.47
CA SER A 398 -10.23 -20.54 16.93
C SER A 398 -8.72 -20.49 17.20
N LYS A 399 -8.17 -19.36 17.65
CA LYS A 399 -6.77 -19.27 18.09
C LYS A 399 -6.59 -19.99 19.43
N GLU A 400 -5.76 -21.04 19.46
CA GLU A 400 -5.50 -21.87 20.65
C GLU A 400 -5.01 -21.05 21.85
N GLY A 401 -5.88 -20.83 22.83
CA GLY A 401 -5.54 -20.54 24.22
C GLY A 401 -4.89 -19.18 24.53
N ARG A 402 -4.83 -18.23 23.58
CA ARG A 402 -4.34 -16.86 23.84
C ARG A 402 -5.49 -15.85 23.73
N PRO A 403 -5.74 -15.04 24.78
CA PRO A 403 -6.76 -14.00 24.71
C PRO A 403 -6.36 -12.92 23.71
N ILE A 404 -7.26 -12.62 22.78
CA ILE A 404 -7.12 -11.56 21.77
C ILE A 404 -7.70 -10.27 22.35
N VAL A 405 -7.00 -9.16 22.14
CA VAL A 405 -7.51 -7.82 22.46
C VAL A 405 -7.82 -7.10 21.15
N ILE A 406 -9.06 -6.64 21.01
CA ILE A 406 -9.47 -5.78 19.90
C ILE A 406 -9.60 -4.35 20.44
N PHE A 407 -8.82 -3.44 19.88
CA PHE A 407 -8.88 -2.02 20.22
C PHE A 407 -9.35 -1.21 19.00
N LEU A 408 -10.49 -0.55 19.15
CA LEU A 408 -11.06 0.35 18.16
C LEU A 408 -10.98 1.78 18.67
N ASP A 409 -10.14 2.60 18.05
CA ASP A 409 -10.02 4.03 18.38
C ASP A 409 -10.99 4.86 17.52
N ASP A 410 -11.40 6.01 18.05
CA ASP A 410 -12.31 6.95 17.38
C ASP A 410 -13.66 6.35 16.93
N LEU A 411 -14.22 5.40 17.70
CA LEU A 411 -15.44 4.62 17.40
C LEU A 411 -16.67 5.43 16.91
N HIS A 412 -16.76 6.72 17.25
CA HIS A 412 -17.83 7.60 16.77
C HIS A 412 -17.87 7.77 15.24
N TRP A 413 -16.78 7.45 14.52
CA TRP A 413 -16.75 7.42 13.07
C TRP A 413 -17.13 6.08 12.44
N ALA A 414 -17.34 5.02 13.24
CA ALA A 414 -17.72 3.71 12.71
C ALA A 414 -19.10 3.73 12.03
N ASP A 415 -19.30 2.84 11.07
CA ASP A 415 -20.59 2.64 10.41
C ASP A 415 -21.61 1.94 11.32
N GLU A 416 -22.90 2.15 11.05
CA GLU A 416 -23.99 1.60 11.87
C GLU A 416 -24.04 0.06 11.87
N ALA A 417 -23.46 -0.59 10.86
CA ALA A 417 -23.45 -2.05 10.76
C ALA A 417 -22.29 -2.70 11.53
N SER A 418 -21.27 -1.93 11.93
CA SER A 418 -20.11 -2.36 12.73
C SER A 418 -20.38 -2.30 14.23
#